data_AF-A0A060C614-F1
#
_entry.id   AF-A0A060C614-F1
#
_cell.length_a   1.000
_cell.length_b   1.000
_cell.length_c   1.000
_cell.angle_alpha   90.00
_cell.angle_beta   90.00
_cell.angle_gamma   90.00
#
_symmetry.space_group_name_H-M   'P 1'
#
loop_
_entity.id
_entity.type
_entity.pdbx_description
1 polymer ?
#
loop_
_entity_poly.entity_id
_entity_poly.type
_entity_poly.pdbx_seq_one_letter_code
_entity_poly.pdbx_strand_id
1 'polypeptide(L)'
;GRVPQDCLDRACARMLRLIAACEAGRATEVPPVDPAAHHARARAMAAQSMVLVKNTGILPLPATARRLLVVGRDAQTPVIQGSGCATTLPTQIDAPLEALRALLPATEILHCDTAEEAAPLAAEADLILAFVSTEGAYDGEG
;
A
#
# COMPACT_ATOMS: atom_id res chain seq x y z
N GLY A 1 -32.19 37.15 -12.73
CA GLY A 1 -31.00 36.51 -12.11
C GLY A 1 -30.02 36.12 -13.19
N ARG A 2 -28.71 35.96 -12.86
CA ARG A 2 -27.66 35.59 -13.84
C ARG A 2 -27.63 34.09 -14.20
N VAL A 3 -28.46 33.28 -13.54
CA VAL A 3 -28.58 31.84 -13.75
C VAL A 3 -30.03 31.52 -14.12
N PRO A 4 -30.28 30.77 -15.20
CA PRO A 4 -31.62 30.29 -15.55
C PRO A 4 -32.23 29.40 -14.46
N GLN A 5 -33.53 29.54 -14.22
CA GLN A 5 -34.21 28.80 -13.15
C GLN A 5 -34.20 27.29 -13.38
N ASP A 6 -34.35 26.83 -14.62
CA ASP A 6 -34.25 25.42 -14.98
C ASP A 6 -32.88 24.82 -14.63
N CYS A 7 -31.81 25.61 -14.70
CA CYS A 7 -30.47 25.19 -14.29
C CYS A 7 -30.41 24.95 -12.78
N LEU A 8 -31.00 25.85 -12.00
CA LEU A 8 -31.12 25.71 -10.54
C LEU A 8 -31.99 24.49 -10.17
N ASP A 9 -33.17 24.36 -10.80
CA ASP A 9 -34.11 23.27 -10.53
C ASP A 9 -33.49 21.90 -10.83
N ARG A 10 -32.72 21.79 -11.93
CA ARG A 10 -31.96 20.57 -12.23
C ARG A 10 -30.90 20.25 -11.18
N ALA A 11 -30.18 21.25 -10.67
CA ALA A 11 -29.17 21.05 -9.63
C ALA A 11 -29.82 20.59 -8.32
N CYS A 12 -30.91 21.25 -7.91
CA CYS A 12 -31.70 20.84 -6.74
C CYS A 12 -32.23 19.41 -6.88
N ALA A 13 -32.79 19.06 -8.03
CA ALA A 13 -33.29 17.71 -8.30
C ALA A 13 -32.19 16.64 -8.21
N ARG A 14 -30.96 16.94 -8.63
CA ARG A 14 -29.81 16.01 -8.47
C ARG A 14 -29.46 15.78 -7.00
N MET A 15 -29.43 16.84 -6.19
CA MET A 15 -29.15 16.74 -4.76
C MET A 15 -30.23 15.93 -4.03
N LEU A 16 -31.51 16.20 -4.33
CA LEU A 16 -32.62 15.44 -3.75
C LEU A 16 -32.57 13.96 -4.11
N ARG A 17 -32.20 13.62 -5.36
CA ARG A 17 -32.00 12.22 -5.77
C ARG A 17 -30.85 11.55 -4.99
N LEU A 18 -29.74 12.25 -4.79
CA LEU A 18 -28.63 11.74 -3.99
C LEU A 18 -29.06 11.49 -2.53
N ILE A 19 -29.76 12.44 -1.92
CA ILE A 19 -30.27 12.31 -0.54
C ILE A 19 -31.20 11.10 -0.44
N ALA A 20 -32.18 10.98 -1.35
CA ALA A 20 -33.09 9.85 -1.36
C ALA A 20 -32.37 8.50 -1.52
N ALA A 21 -31.33 8.43 -2.35
CA ALA A 21 -30.52 7.23 -2.52
C ALA A 21 -29.73 6.86 -1.23
N CYS A 22 -29.15 7.85 -0.56
CA CYS A 22 -28.45 7.66 0.71
C CYS A 22 -29.39 7.21 1.84
N GLU A 23 -30.60 7.76 1.92
CA GLU A 23 -31.62 7.35 2.89
C GLU A 23 -32.06 5.91 2.66
N ALA A 24 -32.32 5.53 1.41
CA ALA A 24 -32.64 4.15 1.06
C ALA A 24 -31.49 3.18 1.41
N GLY A 25 -30.24 3.57 1.14
CA GLY A 25 -29.07 2.77 1.49
C GLY A 25 -28.89 2.58 2.99
N ARG A 26 -29.16 3.63 3.80
CA ARG A 26 -29.06 3.56 5.27
C ARG A 26 -30.04 2.57 5.91
N ALA A 27 -31.19 2.35 5.29
CA ALA A 27 -32.18 1.38 5.77
C ALA A 27 -31.76 -0.08 5.50
N THR A 28 -30.69 -0.30 4.73
CA THR A 28 -30.18 -1.64 4.43
C THR A 28 -29.35 -2.15 5.61
N GLU A 29 -29.65 -3.36 6.08
CA GLU A 29 -28.82 -4.02 7.10
C GLU A 29 -27.43 -4.32 6.52
N VAL A 30 -26.39 -3.88 7.22
CA VAL A 30 -25.00 -4.08 6.81
C VAL A 30 -24.34 -5.06 7.78
N PRO A 31 -23.62 -6.09 7.29
CA PRO A 31 -22.84 -6.97 8.15
C PRO A 31 -21.85 -6.20 9.03
N PRO A 32 -21.50 -6.72 10.21
CA PRO A 32 -20.45 -6.13 11.03
C PRO A 32 -19.13 -6.07 10.25
N VAL A 33 -18.36 -5.01 10.48
CA VAL A 33 -17.04 -4.86 9.88
C VAL A 33 -16.11 -5.94 10.45
N ASP A 34 -15.45 -6.68 9.56
CA ASP A 34 -14.39 -7.63 9.88
C ASP A 34 -13.04 -7.07 9.38
N PRO A 35 -12.23 -6.44 10.26
CA PRO A 35 -10.96 -5.85 9.88
C PRO A 35 -9.97 -6.87 9.30
N ALA A 36 -9.97 -8.11 9.79
CA ALA A 36 -9.06 -9.14 9.33
C ALA A 36 -9.41 -9.62 7.93
N ALA A 37 -10.71 -9.83 7.65
CA ALA A 37 -11.18 -10.18 6.31
C ALA A 37 -10.93 -9.06 5.29
N HIS A 38 -11.13 -7.80 5.71
CA HIS A 38 -10.83 -6.65 4.86
C HIS A 38 -9.33 -6.50 4.59
N HIS A 39 -8.48 -6.68 5.60
CA HIS A 39 -7.01 -6.66 5.44
C HIS A 39 -6.54 -7.76 4.49
N ALA A 40 -7.06 -8.99 4.63
CA ALA A 40 -6.74 -10.09 3.73
C ALA A 40 -7.12 -9.79 2.27
N ARG A 41 -8.27 -9.14 2.04
CA ARG A 41 -8.66 -8.68 0.71
C ARG A 41 -7.75 -7.56 0.19
N ALA A 42 -7.44 -6.57 1.03
CA ALA A 42 -6.53 -5.48 0.67
C ALA A 42 -5.14 -6.02 0.29
N ARG A 43 -4.62 -7.01 1.02
CA ARG A 43 -3.36 -7.69 0.69
C ARG A 43 -3.43 -8.41 -0.66
N ALA A 44 -4.54 -9.09 -0.96
CA ALA A 44 -4.75 -9.74 -2.26
C ALA A 44 -4.81 -8.73 -3.41
N MET A 45 -5.51 -7.62 -3.22
CA MET A 45 -5.55 -6.51 -4.18
C MET A 45 -4.17 -5.90 -4.38
N ALA A 46 -3.42 -5.64 -3.31
CA ALA A 46 -2.07 -5.10 -3.38
C ALA A 46 -1.13 -6.01 -4.20
N ALA A 47 -1.18 -7.33 -3.99
CA ALA A 47 -0.40 -8.30 -4.76
C ALA A 47 -0.75 -8.28 -6.26
N GLN A 48 -2.03 -8.08 -6.61
CA GLN A 48 -2.49 -8.00 -7.99
C GLN A 48 -2.20 -6.64 -8.66
N SER A 49 -1.97 -5.60 -7.86
CA SER A 49 -1.63 -4.25 -8.34
C SER A 49 -0.13 -4.07 -8.63
N MET A 50 0.72 -5.02 -8.28
CA MET A 50 2.16 -4.95 -8.55
C MET A 50 2.47 -5.16 -10.04
N VAL A 51 3.33 -4.29 -10.59
CA VAL A 51 3.80 -4.41 -11.97
C VAL A 51 5.27 -4.82 -11.97
N LEU A 52 5.58 -6.00 -12.51
CA LEU A 52 6.94 -6.47 -12.69
C LEU A 52 7.56 -5.82 -13.94
N VAL A 53 8.39 -4.80 -13.74
CA VAL A 53 9.02 -4.04 -14.84
C VAL A 53 10.18 -4.80 -15.49
N LYS A 54 10.98 -5.52 -14.70
CA LYS A 54 12.16 -6.26 -15.17
C LYS A 54 12.37 -7.52 -14.34
N ASN A 55 12.64 -8.63 -15.02
CA ASN A 55 13.08 -9.88 -14.39
C ASN A 55 14.03 -10.63 -15.32
N THR A 56 15.24 -10.91 -14.86
CA THR A 56 16.26 -11.69 -15.59
C THR A 56 16.38 -13.12 -15.06
N GLY A 57 15.31 -13.65 -14.45
CA GLY A 57 15.25 -15.00 -13.88
C GLY A 57 15.52 -15.09 -12.37
N ILE A 58 15.61 -13.95 -11.68
CA ILE A 58 15.85 -13.89 -10.22
C ILE A 58 14.56 -14.00 -9.39
N LEU A 59 13.42 -13.62 -9.98
CA LEU A 59 12.09 -13.75 -9.36
C LEU A 59 11.33 -14.95 -9.95
N PRO A 60 10.62 -15.74 -9.13
CA PRO A 60 10.49 -15.62 -7.66
C PRO A 60 11.82 -15.93 -6.95
N LEU A 61 11.99 -15.36 -5.74
CA LEU A 61 13.27 -15.44 -5.01
C LEU A 61 13.69 -16.90 -4.77
N PRO A 62 14.98 -17.22 -4.93
CA PRO A 62 15.46 -18.57 -4.71
C PRO A 62 15.37 -18.95 -3.22
N ALA A 63 14.72 -20.06 -2.93
CA ALA A 63 14.59 -20.60 -1.57
C ALA A 63 15.93 -21.03 -0.95
N THR A 64 17.02 -21.00 -1.72
CA THR A 64 18.38 -21.36 -1.30
C THR A 64 19.18 -20.19 -0.73
N ALA A 65 18.66 -18.96 -0.78
CA ALA A 65 19.35 -17.80 -0.21
C ALA A 65 19.49 -17.96 1.31
N ARG A 66 20.74 -18.05 1.78
CA ARG A 66 21.07 -18.21 3.21
C ARG A 66 21.22 -16.87 3.89
N ARG A 67 21.69 -15.86 3.16
CA ARG A 67 21.86 -14.50 3.67
C ARG A 67 21.24 -13.48 2.72
N LEU A 68 20.24 -12.77 3.22
CA LEU A 68 19.49 -11.75 2.50
C LEU A 68 19.78 -10.38 3.12
N LEU A 69 20.24 -9.43 2.30
CA LEU A 69 20.37 -8.03 2.70
C LEU A 69 19.14 -7.26 2.23
N VAL A 70 18.36 -6.75 3.18
CA VAL A 70 17.24 -5.84 2.94
C VAL A 70 17.74 -4.41 3.08
N VAL A 71 17.55 -3.58 2.06
CA VAL A 71 18.03 -2.20 2.04
C VAL A 71 16.84 -1.26 1.93
N GLY A 72 16.84 -0.18 2.70
CA GLY A 72 15.85 0.88 2.65
C GLY A 72 14.96 0.93 3.88
N ARG A 73 14.70 2.15 4.36
CA ARG A 73 13.78 2.44 5.48
C ARG A 73 12.37 1.90 5.23
N ASP A 74 11.94 1.91 3.97
CA ASP A 74 10.58 1.51 3.57
C ASP A 74 10.32 0.01 3.78
N ALA A 75 11.37 -0.80 3.94
CA ALA A 75 11.21 -2.18 4.35
C ALA A 75 10.65 -2.31 5.77
N GLN A 76 10.97 -1.36 6.66
CA GLN A 76 10.46 -1.32 8.03
C GLN A 76 9.20 -0.45 8.15
N THR A 77 9.20 0.70 7.46
CA THR A 77 8.09 1.68 7.48
C THR A 77 7.57 1.90 6.05
N PRO A 78 6.72 1.01 5.53
CA PRO A 78 6.34 1.05 4.12
C PRO A 78 5.46 2.26 3.78
N VAL A 79 5.71 2.85 2.60
CA VAL A 79 4.81 3.82 1.98
C VAL A 79 3.68 3.05 1.28
N ILE A 80 2.48 3.11 1.84
CA ILE A 80 1.30 2.32 1.38
C ILE A 80 0.18 3.18 0.78
N GLN A 81 0.28 4.50 0.89
CA GLN A 81 -0.70 5.45 0.37
C GLN A 81 0.02 6.77 0.07
N GLY A 82 -0.56 7.57 -0.83
CA GLY A 82 -0.13 8.96 -1.04
C GLY A 82 -0.48 9.86 0.15
N SER A 83 -0.18 11.15 0.02
CA SER A 83 -0.46 12.16 1.06
C SER A 83 -1.64 13.07 0.68
N GLY A 84 -2.03 13.97 1.59
CA GLY A 84 -3.10 14.96 1.39
C GLY A 84 -4.42 14.58 2.05
N CYS A 85 -5.53 15.20 1.62
CA CYS A 85 -6.84 15.03 2.27
C CYS A 85 -7.42 13.61 2.17
N ALA A 86 -6.88 12.79 1.27
CA ALA A 86 -7.28 11.39 1.06
C ALA A 86 -6.55 10.40 1.99
N THR A 87 -5.64 10.87 2.85
CA THR A 87 -4.90 9.99 3.76
C THR A 87 -5.84 9.36 4.77
N THR A 88 -5.80 8.03 4.90
CA THR A 88 -6.61 7.26 5.85
C THR A 88 -5.75 6.64 6.93
N LEU A 89 -6.32 6.41 8.11
CA LEU A 89 -5.68 5.62 9.16
C LEU A 89 -5.87 4.13 8.84
N PRO A 90 -4.81 3.37 8.51
CA PRO A 90 -4.92 1.96 8.21
C PRO A 90 -5.27 1.17 9.48
N THR A 91 -6.09 0.13 9.35
CA THR A 91 -6.40 -0.79 10.46
C THR A 91 -5.24 -1.71 10.81
N GLN A 92 -4.39 -2.02 9.82
CA GLN A 92 -3.20 -2.86 9.95
C GLN A 92 -2.21 -2.50 8.84
N ILE A 93 -0.91 -2.62 9.12
CA ILE A 93 0.18 -2.47 8.15
C ILE A 93 1.06 -3.72 8.23
N ASP A 94 1.35 -4.32 7.07
CA ASP A 94 2.33 -5.41 6.98
C ASP A 94 3.68 -4.80 6.52
N ALA A 95 4.65 -4.72 7.45
CA ALA A 95 5.99 -4.24 7.12
C ALA A 95 6.78 -5.32 6.34
N PRO A 96 7.38 -5.00 5.18
CA PRO A 96 8.11 -5.98 4.37
C PRO A 96 9.20 -6.74 5.12
N LEU A 97 9.99 -6.06 5.97
CA LEU A 97 11.07 -6.67 6.75
C LEU A 97 10.55 -7.75 7.71
N GLU A 98 9.47 -7.44 8.44
CA GLU A 98 8.85 -8.39 9.37
C GLU A 98 8.19 -9.55 8.62
N ALA A 99 7.54 -9.27 7.49
CA ALA A 99 6.97 -10.31 6.63
C ALA A 99 8.05 -11.26 6.07
N LEU A 100 9.20 -10.72 5.64
CA LEU A 100 10.34 -11.52 5.16
C LEU A 100 10.92 -12.40 6.29
N ARG A 101 11.10 -11.85 7.49
CA ARG A 101 11.56 -12.60 8.68
C ARG A 101 10.63 -13.76 9.02
N ALA A 102 9.31 -13.52 8.96
CA ALA A 102 8.32 -14.56 9.21
C ALA A 102 8.29 -15.65 8.12
N LEU A 103 8.46 -15.27 6.85
CA LEU A 103 8.42 -16.19 5.71
C LEU A 103 9.72 -16.98 5.52
N LEU A 104 10.87 -16.44 5.94
CA LEU A 104 12.20 -17.01 5.73
C LEU A 104 12.95 -17.22 7.07
N PRO A 105 12.42 -18.03 7.99
CA PRO A 105 13.00 -18.19 9.33
C PRO A 105 14.40 -18.84 9.34
N ALA A 106 14.80 -19.50 8.24
CA ALA A 106 16.11 -20.13 8.07
C ALA A 106 17.13 -19.24 7.33
N THR A 107 16.71 -18.07 6.85
CA THR A 107 17.56 -17.11 6.14
C THR A 107 18.02 -16.05 7.14
N GLU A 108 19.31 -15.77 7.17
CA GLU A 108 19.86 -14.63 7.90
C GLU A 108 19.49 -13.33 7.15
N ILE A 109 18.66 -12.50 7.77
CA ILE A 109 18.20 -11.24 7.19
C ILE A 109 18.92 -10.08 7.86
N LEU A 110 19.82 -9.44 7.11
CA LEU A 110 20.45 -8.17 7.46
C LEU A 110 19.57 -7.02 6.96
N HIS A 111 19.53 -5.92 7.68
CA HIS A 111 18.80 -4.71 7.29
C HIS A 111 19.64 -3.46 7.51
N CYS A 112 19.55 -2.52 6.58
CA CYS A 112 20.13 -1.18 6.67
C CYS A 112 19.23 -0.18 5.94
N ASP A 113 19.32 1.10 6.28
CA ASP A 113 18.39 2.12 5.78
C ASP A 113 18.87 2.76 4.48
N THR A 114 20.18 2.80 4.25
CA THR A 114 20.80 3.55 3.15
C THR A 114 21.69 2.67 2.27
N ALA A 115 21.94 3.13 1.04
CA ALA A 115 22.84 2.44 0.11
C ALA A 115 24.30 2.47 0.59
N GLU A 116 24.69 3.55 1.27
CA GLU A 116 26.01 3.75 1.87
C GLU A 116 26.30 2.71 2.95
N GLU A 117 25.30 2.43 3.82
CA GLU A 117 25.39 1.37 4.83
C GLU A 117 25.37 -0.03 4.20
N ALA A 118 24.66 -0.20 3.09
CA ALA A 118 24.57 -1.48 2.39
C ALA A 118 25.89 -1.88 1.71
N ALA A 119 26.69 -0.91 1.25
CA ALA A 119 27.90 -1.15 0.45
C ALA A 119 28.89 -2.14 1.09
N PRO A 120 29.30 -2.02 2.36
CA PRO A 120 30.19 -3.01 2.99
C PRO A 120 29.53 -4.38 3.21
N LEU A 121 28.20 -4.44 3.38
CA LEU A 121 27.45 -5.67 3.66
C LEU A 121 27.11 -6.46 2.40
N ALA A 122 27.05 -5.79 1.24
CA ALA A 122 26.62 -6.36 -0.03
C ALA A 122 27.48 -7.55 -0.48
N ALA A 123 28.79 -7.52 -0.19
CA ALA A 123 29.70 -8.60 -0.54
C ALA A 123 29.45 -9.90 0.25
N GLU A 124 28.75 -9.82 1.38
CA GLU A 124 28.46 -10.95 2.24
C GLU A 124 27.08 -11.57 1.98
N ALA A 125 26.22 -10.91 1.19
CA ALA A 125 24.84 -11.34 0.95
C ALA A 125 24.72 -12.19 -0.32
N ASP A 126 23.87 -13.23 -0.27
CA ASP A 126 23.52 -14.02 -1.47
C ASP A 126 22.53 -13.25 -2.37
N LEU A 127 21.74 -12.38 -1.75
CA LEU A 127 20.66 -11.64 -2.39
C LEU A 127 20.49 -10.28 -1.70
N ILE A 128 20.17 -9.26 -2.49
CA ILE A 128 19.85 -7.92 -2.01
C ILE A 128 18.42 -7.56 -2.45
N LEU A 129 17.58 -7.17 -1.50
CA LEU A 129 16.24 -6.63 -1.72
C LEU A 129 16.21 -5.17 -1.30
N ALA A 130 16.21 -4.26 -2.27
CA ALA A 130 16.11 -2.83 -2.02
C ALA A 130 14.64 -2.38 -2.09
N PHE A 131 14.16 -1.75 -1.03
CA PHE A 131 12.87 -1.07 -0.95
C PHE A 131 13.11 0.42 -1.14
N VAL A 132 12.59 0.97 -2.23
CA VAL A 132 12.78 2.37 -2.62
C VAL A 132 11.42 2.95 -2.93
N SER A 133 11.12 4.10 -2.34
CA SER A 133 9.94 4.90 -2.64
C SER A 133 10.31 6.37 -2.85
N THR A 134 9.38 7.14 -3.41
CA THR A 134 9.39 8.60 -3.30
C THR A 134 9.03 8.98 -1.87
N GLU A 135 9.56 10.10 -1.37
CA GLU A 135 9.25 10.55 0.00
C GLU A 135 7.73 10.61 0.22
N GLY A 136 7.23 10.10 1.35
CA GLY A 136 5.79 9.91 1.61
C GLY A 136 4.92 11.19 1.63
N ALA A 137 5.49 12.35 1.33
CA ALA A 137 4.79 13.62 1.14
C ALA A 137 5.01 14.23 -0.26
N TYR A 138 5.88 13.66 -1.08
CA TYR A 138 6.20 14.16 -2.42
C TYR A 138 5.04 13.95 -3.39
N ASP A 139 4.36 12.79 -3.28
CA ASP A 139 3.23 12.42 -4.13
C ASP A 139 1.91 12.53 -3.35
N GLY A 140 1.31 13.72 -3.36
CA GLY A 140 -0.01 13.97 -2.79
C GLY A 140 -0.61 15.30 -3.22
N GLU A 141 -1.69 15.70 -2.55
CA GLU A 141 -2.33 16.97 -2.82
C GLU A 141 -1.46 18.15 -2.36
N GLY A 142 -0.82 18.85 -3.30
CA GLY A 142 -0.08 20.09 -3.07
C GLY A 142 1.40 19.97 -3.39
#